data_AF-A0A8T9BRZ4-F1
#
_entry.id   AF-A0A8T9BRZ4-F1
#
_cell.length_a   1.000
_cell.length_b   1.000
_cell.length_c   1.000
_cell.angle_alpha   90.00
_cell.angle_beta   90.00
_cell.angle_gamma   90.00
#
_symmetry.space_group_name_H-M   'P 1'
#
loop_
_entity.id
_entity.type
_entity.pdbx_description
1 polymer ?
#
loop_
_entity_poly.entity_id
_entity_poly.type
_entity_poly.pdbx_seq_one_letter_code
_entity_poly.pdbx_strand_id
1 'polypeptide(L)'
;MKFSLIALSNALLFATAFAGVAERQQRRESRVRRTNPKIPATGNFTASIGRPYSNISNVSYSTNWAGAVLTAPPAGSTFTSVSATFVVPTPSGSGAASAWVGIDGDTYQNSILQTGVDFTVTGGRVTYDAWYEWYPDYAYDFTGITFRSGDTVSLSVTASSATAGTAVIENVTTGQTVSKAITSTSRLGGQNAEWIVEDFEQNGGMVEFANFGTVTFANAVAGYSGGGTETAAGAEIMDIKQNGQVLTSSSASGSSVTVKHN
;
A
#
# COMPACT_ATOMS: atom_id res chain seq x y z
N MET A 1 83.70 7.43 -19.40
CA MET A 1 83.40 6.02 -19.05
C MET A 1 82.12 5.64 -19.76
N LYS A 2 82.15 4.54 -20.54
CA LYS A 2 81.09 4.05 -21.44
C LYS A 2 80.25 2.95 -20.76
N PHE A 3 79.13 2.60 -21.41
CA PHE A 3 78.16 1.49 -21.21
C PHE A 3 77.02 1.84 -20.23
N SER A 4 75.75 2.09 -20.61
CA SER A 4 74.74 1.50 -21.52
C SER A 4 73.98 0.28 -20.97
N LEU A 5 72.65 0.47 -20.79
CA LEU A 5 71.51 -0.47 -21.04
C LEU A 5 71.33 -1.63 -20.03
N ILE A 6 70.17 -2.10 -19.55
CA ILE A 6 68.69 -1.94 -19.72
C ILE A 6 68.04 -2.60 -18.48
N ALA A 7 66.90 -2.11 -17.97
CA ALA A 7 65.80 -2.99 -17.50
C ALA A 7 64.47 -2.23 -17.36
N LEU A 8 63.62 -2.46 -18.36
CA LEU A 8 62.16 -2.34 -18.50
C LEU A 8 61.32 -1.51 -17.51
N SER A 9 60.67 -0.50 -18.09
CA SER A 9 59.36 0.01 -17.70
C SER A 9 58.27 -1.04 -17.90
N ASN A 10 57.33 -1.13 -16.94
CA ASN A 10 55.95 -1.50 -17.24
C ASN A 10 55.01 -0.56 -16.48
N ALA A 11 54.23 0.17 -17.25
CA ALA A 11 53.09 0.97 -16.82
C ALA A 11 51.98 0.04 -16.27
N LEU A 12 51.18 0.55 -15.34
CA LEU A 12 49.75 0.78 -15.60
C LEU A 12 49.12 1.56 -14.42
N LEU A 13 48.41 2.61 -14.79
CA LEU A 13 47.54 3.42 -13.96
C LEU A 13 46.36 2.57 -13.47
N PHE A 14 46.15 2.46 -12.16
CA PHE A 14 44.84 2.08 -11.62
C PHE A 14 44.03 3.35 -11.39
N ALA A 15 43.29 3.76 -12.42
CA ALA A 15 42.23 4.75 -12.30
C ALA A 15 40.94 4.06 -11.84
N THR A 16 40.39 4.58 -10.73
CA THR A 16 38.96 4.78 -10.44
C THR A 16 38.00 3.60 -10.59
N ALA A 17 37.58 3.03 -9.45
CA ALA A 17 36.28 2.36 -9.31
C ALA A 17 35.73 2.44 -7.88
N PHE A 18 35.54 3.66 -7.35
CA PHE A 18 34.73 3.90 -6.15
C PHE A 18 33.76 5.06 -6.37
N ALA A 19 33.07 5.08 -7.52
CA ALA A 19 32.00 6.05 -7.79
C ALA A 19 30.61 5.39 -7.84
N GLY A 20 30.51 4.06 -7.88
CA GLY A 20 29.23 3.36 -8.09
C GLY A 20 28.44 2.95 -6.84
N VAL A 21 29.03 3.07 -5.64
CA VAL A 21 28.38 2.63 -4.39
C VAL A 21 27.79 3.80 -3.59
N ALA A 22 28.40 4.98 -3.65
CA ALA A 22 27.89 6.19 -2.99
C ALA A 22 26.64 6.77 -3.69
N GLU A 23 26.54 6.64 -5.02
CA GLU A 23 25.43 7.19 -5.80
C GLU A 23 24.11 6.44 -5.61
N ARG A 24 24.15 5.16 -5.19
CA ARG A 24 22.94 4.40 -4.82
C ARG A 24 22.37 4.77 -3.45
N GLN A 25 23.18 5.36 -2.57
CA GLN A 25 22.73 5.80 -1.25
C GLN A 25 22.18 7.23 -1.23
N GLN A 26 22.48 8.05 -2.26
CA GLN A 26 22.11 9.47 -2.29
C GLN A 26 20.79 9.79 -3.04
N ARG A 27 19.97 8.80 -3.42
CA ARG A 27 18.60 9.02 -3.96
C ARG A 27 17.47 8.57 -3.03
N ARG A 28 17.76 8.44 -1.74
CA ARG A 28 16.74 8.37 -0.68
C ARG A 28 16.76 9.68 0.09
N GLU A 29 16.45 10.78 -0.59
CA GLU A 29 15.87 11.93 0.09
C GLU A 29 14.68 11.39 0.88
N SER A 30 14.55 11.79 2.15
CA SER A 30 13.43 11.43 3.01
C SER A 30 12.13 11.91 2.36
N ARG A 31 11.56 11.08 1.49
CA ARG A 31 10.24 11.27 0.92
C ARG A 31 9.29 11.16 2.09
N VAL A 32 8.74 12.29 2.51
CA VAL A 32 7.71 12.33 3.53
C VAL A 32 6.44 11.82 2.86
N ARG A 33 6.29 10.51 2.88
CA ARG A 33 5.10 9.82 2.43
C ARG A 33 4.13 9.76 3.60
N ARG A 34 2.88 10.11 3.34
CA ARG A 34 1.81 10.07 4.32
C ARG A 34 0.56 9.53 3.64
N THR A 35 -0.15 8.65 4.32
CA THR A 35 -1.51 8.32 3.88
C THR A 35 -2.49 9.37 4.39
N ASN A 36 -3.69 9.35 3.83
CA ASN A 36 -4.80 10.11 4.40
C ASN A 36 -5.94 9.15 4.73
N PRO A 37 -6.72 9.43 5.80
CA PRO A 37 -8.06 8.84 5.96
C PRO A 37 -8.89 8.99 4.69
N LYS A 38 -9.96 8.21 4.55
CA LYS A 38 -10.86 8.31 3.39
C LYS A 38 -11.28 9.76 3.14
N ILE A 39 -11.05 10.24 1.92
CA ILE A 39 -11.51 11.56 1.47
C ILE A 39 -12.73 11.37 0.56
N PRO A 40 -13.96 11.70 0.99
CA PRO A 40 -15.16 11.51 0.17
C PRO A 40 -15.12 12.38 -1.09
N ALA A 41 -15.49 11.82 -2.25
CA ALA A 41 -15.69 12.61 -3.46
C ALA A 41 -17.03 13.36 -3.36
N THR A 42 -17.01 14.69 -3.33
CA THR A 42 -18.24 15.51 -3.25
C THR A 42 -18.73 15.95 -4.64
N GLY A 43 -20.04 15.81 -4.90
CA GLY A 43 -20.71 16.29 -6.12
C GLY A 43 -22.17 15.82 -6.24
N ASN A 44 -23.05 16.59 -6.89
CA ASN A 44 -24.46 16.21 -7.09
C ASN A 44 -24.56 14.96 -8.00
N PHE A 45 -24.97 13.83 -7.44
CA PHE A 45 -25.05 12.56 -8.15
C PHE A 45 -26.40 12.40 -8.87
N THR A 46 -26.39 12.42 -10.20
CA THR A 46 -27.45 11.81 -11.00
C THR A 46 -27.03 10.39 -11.31
N ALA A 47 -27.63 9.41 -10.62
CA ALA A 47 -27.50 8.02 -11.00
C ALA A 47 -28.16 7.85 -12.37
N SER A 48 -27.39 7.61 -13.43
CA SER A 48 -27.97 7.24 -14.71
C SER A 48 -28.52 5.81 -14.59
N ILE A 49 -29.82 5.72 -14.26
CA ILE A 49 -30.56 4.46 -14.18
C ILE A 49 -30.59 3.85 -15.58
N GLY A 50 -29.90 2.73 -15.75
CA GLY A 50 -29.81 2.08 -17.06
C GLY A 50 -29.18 0.70 -17.05
N ARG A 51 -29.58 -0.19 -16.11
CA ARG A 51 -29.53 -1.67 -16.25
C ARG A 51 -30.03 -2.35 -14.96
N PRO A 52 -30.99 -3.30 -15.03
CA PRO A 52 -31.38 -4.09 -13.88
C PRO A 52 -30.43 -5.30 -13.76
N TYR A 53 -29.45 -5.22 -12.87
CA TYR A 53 -28.74 -6.39 -12.38
C TYR A 53 -28.75 -6.36 -10.85
N SER A 54 -29.20 -7.47 -10.28
CA SER A 54 -29.33 -7.78 -8.86
C SER A 54 -27.99 -7.67 -8.11
N ASN A 55 -28.04 -7.18 -6.85
CA ASN A 55 -26.94 -6.91 -5.91
C ASN A 55 -26.07 -5.67 -6.21
N ILE A 56 -26.69 -4.49 -6.26
CA ILE A 56 -25.94 -3.23 -6.16
C ILE A 56 -25.65 -2.98 -4.67
N SER A 57 -24.46 -3.35 -4.21
CA SER A 57 -23.81 -2.56 -3.15
C SER A 57 -23.64 -1.15 -3.73
N ASN A 58 -24.23 -0.13 -3.11
CA ASN A 58 -24.03 1.25 -3.57
C ASN A 58 -22.53 1.57 -3.50
N VAL A 59 -21.85 1.59 -4.65
CA VAL A 59 -20.43 1.98 -4.72
C VAL A 59 -20.34 3.43 -4.24
N SER A 60 -19.55 3.66 -3.19
CA SER A 60 -19.22 5.00 -2.75
C SER A 60 -17.95 5.50 -3.45
N TYR A 61 -17.78 6.81 -3.51
CA TYR A 61 -16.65 7.41 -4.20
C TYR A 61 -15.78 8.16 -3.20
N SER A 62 -14.48 7.94 -3.31
CA SER A 62 -13.47 8.72 -2.59
C SER A 62 -12.50 9.35 -3.60
N THR A 63 -11.74 10.35 -3.19
CA THR A 63 -10.71 10.91 -4.08
C THR A 63 -9.38 10.17 -3.99
N ASN A 64 -9.18 9.29 -3.00
CA ASN A 64 -7.88 8.65 -2.74
C ASN A 64 -7.94 7.12 -2.55
N TRP A 65 -9.05 6.53 -2.10
CA TRP A 65 -9.19 5.10 -1.79
C TRP A 65 -10.13 4.35 -2.75
N ALA A 66 -9.70 3.17 -3.18
CA ALA A 66 -10.52 2.18 -3.87
C ALA A 66 -10.38 0.83 -3.18
N GLY A 67 -11.45 0.04 -3.09
CA GLY A 67 -11.41 -1.26 -2.43
C GLY A 67 -12.66 -1.57 -1.62
N ALA A 68 -12.48 -2.23 -0.49
CA ALA A 68 -13.56 -2.69 0.37
C ALA A 68 -13.30 -2.34 1.84
N VAL A 69 -14.35 -1.91 2.55
CA VAL A 69 -14.32 -1.55 3.97
C VAL A 69 -15.47 -2.23 4.71
N LEU A 70 -15.15 -2.95 5.79
CA LEU A 70 -16.13 -3.27 6.81
C LEU A 70 -16.27 -2.06 7.73
N THR A 71 -17.41 -1.38 7.69
CA THR A 71 -17.59 -0.09 8.37
C THR A 71 -17.93 -0.20 9.86
N ALA A 72 -18.23 -1.41 10.33
CA ALA A 72 -18.45 -1.73 11.73
C ALA A 72 -18.09 -3.20 12.02
N PRO A 73 -17.52 -3.49 13.20
CA PRO A 73 -17.36 -4.86 13.69
C PRO A 73 -18.69 -5.43 14.19
N PRO A 74 -18.78 -6.74 14.46
CA PRO A 74 -19.92 -7.32 15.16
C PRO A 74 -20.24 -6.57 16.46
N ALA A 75 -21.52 -6.46 16.78
CA ALA A 75 -21.99 -5.65 17.91
C ALA A 75 -21.28 -6.03 19.22
N GLY A 76 -20.71 -5.03 19.90
CA GLY A 76 -19.98 -5.22 21.16
C GLY A 76 -18.52 -5.67 21.00
N SER A 77 -18.00 -5.73 19.78
CA SER A 77 -16.59 -6.03 19.50
C SER A 77 -15.89 -4.86 18.78
N THR A 78 -14.60 -5.04 18.52
CA THR A 78 -13.72 -4.13 17.78
C THR A 78 -12.85 -4.96 16.84
N PHE A 79 -12.58 -4.48 15.63
CA PHE A 79 -11.57 -5.10 14.79
C PHE A 79 -10.20 -5.04 15.47
N THR A 80 -9.48 -6.16 15.42
CA THR A 80 -8.17 -6.34 16.06
C THR A 80 -7.10 -6.79 15.10
N SER A 81 -7.46 -7.31 13.93
CA SER A 81 -6.50 -7.65 12.89
C SER A 81 -7.13 -7.59 11.52
N VAL A 82 -6.32 -7.27 10.51
CA VAL A 82 -6.73 -7.33 9.10
C VAL A 82 -5.57 -7.91 8.32
N SER A 83 -5.88 -8.84 7.41
CA SER A 83 -4.90 -9.47 6.55
C SER A 83 -5.44 -9.76 5.17
N ALA A 84 -4.52 -9.88 4.22
CA ALA A 84 -4.76 -10.40 2.89
C ALA A 84 -3.46 -10.80 2.22
N THR A 85 -3.59 -11.55 1.13
CA THR A 85 -2.51 -11.82 0.19
C THR A 85 -2.84 -11.18 -1.15
N PHE A 86 -1.87 -10.62 -1.86
CA PHE A 86 -2.05 -10.19 -3.24
C PHE A 86 -0.82 -10.49 -4.09
N VAL A 87 -0.98 -10.50 -5.41
CA VAL A 87 0.14 -10.61 -6.35
C VAL A 87 0.60 -9.20 -6.71
N VAL A 88 1.90 -8.92 -6.56
CA VAL A 88 2.49 -7.62 -6.87
C VAL A 88 2.25 -7.30 -8.35
N PRO A 89 1.58 -6.18 -8.67
CA PRO A 89 1.22 -5.85 -10.04
C PRO A 89 2.44 -5.40 -10.85
N THR A 90 2.32 -5.38 -12.18
CA THR A 90 3.22 -4.61 -13.05
C THR A 90 2.54 -3.28 -13.39
N PRO A 91 2.83 -2.18 -12.69
CA PRO A 91 2.29 -0.88 -13.06
C PRO A 91 2.89 -0.38 -14.39
N SER A 92 2.15 0.50 -15.05
CA SER A 92 2.51 1.16 -16.29
C SER A 92 2.17 2.66 -16.24
N GLY A 93 2.66 3.43 -17.22
CA GLY A 93 2.50 4.88 -17.25
C GLY A 93 3.53 5.60 -16.39
N SER A 94 3.05 6.52 -15.56
CA SER A 94 3.84 7.35 -14.64
C SER A 94 3.12 7.47 -13.30
N GLY A 95 3.85 7.81 -12.25
CA GLY A 95 3.27 8.05 -10.93
C GLY A 95 3.42 6.87 -9.98
N ALA A 96 2.53 6.77 -9.00
CA ALA A 96 2.52 5.71 -8.01
C ALA A 96 1.10 5.34 -7.58
N ALA A 97 1.00 4.20 -6.92
CA ALA A 97 -0.19 3.77 -6.18
C ALA A 97 0.26 2.78 -5.09
N SER A 98 -0.58 2.54 -4.10
CA SER A 98 -0.28 1.65 -2.97
C SER A 98 -1.35 0.58 -2.84
N ALA A 99 -0.98 -0.64 -2.44
CA ALA A 99 -1.92 -1.67 -2.03
C ALA A 99 -1.65 -2.04 -0.56
N TRP A 100 -2.67 -1.95 0.30
CA TRP A 100 -2.50 -2.09 1.74
C TRP A 100 -3.74 -2.66 2.45
N VAL A 101 -3.51 -3.09 3.69
CA VAL A 101 -4.56 -3.50 4.64
C VAL A 101 -4.46 -2.66 5.90
N GLY A 102 -5.60 -2.36 6.52
CA GLY A 102 -5.66 -1.45 7.65
C GLY A 102 -6.81 -1.67 8.61
N ILE A 103 -6.70 -1.03 9.78
CA ILE A 103 -7.78 -0.81 10.74
C ILE A 103 -8.00 0.69 10.88
N ASP A 104 -9.27 1.11 10.82
CA ASP A 104 -9.77 2.49 10.93
C ASP A 104 -9.43 3.42 9.73
N GLY A 105 -9.74 4.71 9.82
CA GLY A 105 -9.49 5.69 8.76
C GLY A 105 -10.65 5.93 7.79
N ASP A 106 -11.68 5.10 7.81
CA ASP A 106 -12.93 5.38 7.09
C ASP A 106 -13.91 6.19 7.97
N THR A 107 -14.80 5.51 8.70
CA THR A 107 -15.78 6.17 9.57
C THR A 107 -15.14 6.61 10.89
N TYR A 108 -13.98 6.04 11.25
CA TYR A 108 -13.14 6.46 12.37
C TYR A 108 -11.84 7.11 11.87
N GLN A 109 -11.86 8.43 11.62
CA GLN A 109 -10.76 9.13 10.94
C GLN A 109 -9.59 9.54 11.85
N ASN A 110 -9.64 9.25 13.15
CA ASN A 110 -8.67 9.74 14.12
C ASN A 110 -7.29 9.06 14.01
N SER A 111 -7.25 7.80 13.57
CA SER A 111 -6.03 7.02 13.44
C SER A 111 -6.22 5.89 12.44
N ILE A 112 -5.12 5.37 11.92
CA ILE A 112 -5.11 4.19 11.04
C ILE A 112 -3.89 3.35 11.38
N LEU A 113 -4.05 2.05 11.63
CA LEU A 113 -2.93 1.11 11.70
C LEU A 113 -2.91 0.32 10.40
N GLN A 114 -1.83 0.43 9.63
CA GLN A 114 -1.81 -0.10 8.26
C GLN A 114 -0.40 -0.47 7.77
N THR A 115 -0.37 -1.34 6.77
CA THR A 115 0.87 -1.77 6.10
C THR A 115 0.58 -2.17 4.66
N GLY A 116 1.54 -1.96 3.77
CA GLY A 116 1.36 -2.28 2.37
C GLY A 116 2.62 -2.17 1.52
N VAL A 117 2.39 -2.14 0.22
CA VAL A 117 3.44 -2.01 -0.80
C VAL A 117 3.06 -0.91 -1.78
N ASP A 118 3.96 0.03 -1.96
CA ASP A 118 3.88 1.03 -3.02
C ASP A 118 4.44 0.46 -4.31
N PHE A 119 3.86 0.85 -5.43
CA PHE A 119 4.36 0.58 -6.77
C PHE A 119 4.47 1.90 -7.53
N THR A 120 5.71 2.29 -7.85
CA THR A 120 6.03 3.56 -8.48
C THR A 120 6.61 3.33 -9.87
N VAL A 121 6.16 4.12 -10.84
CA VAL A 121 6.70 4.17 -12.21
C VAL A 121 7.34 5.54 -12.43
N THR A 122 8.66 5.57 -12.62
CA THR A 122 9.41 6.79 -12.92
C THR A 122 10.32 6.56 -14.11
N GLY A 123 10.10 7.30 -15.20
CA GLY A 123 10.89 7.16 -16.43
C GLY A 123 10.84 5.75 -17.02
N GLY A 124 9.68 5.08 -16.94
CA GLY A 124 9.48 3.70 -17.40
C GLY A 124 10.07 2.62 -16.49
N ARG A 125 10.73 2.99 -15.38
CA ARG A 125 11.24 2.04 -14.39
C ARG A 125 10.24 1.86 -13.26
N VAL A 126 9.92 0.60 -12.98
CA VAL A 126 9.08 0.21 -11.84
C VAL A 126 9.93 -0.01 -10.59
N THR A 127 9.51 0.52 -9.46
CA THR A 127 10.05 0.22 -8.12
C THR A 127 8.93 -0.12 -7.15
N TYR A 128 9.27 -0.90 -6.13
CA TYR A 128 8.35 -1.31 -5.08
C TYR A 128 8.98 -1.03 -3.72
N ASP A 129 8.20 -0.47 -2.80
CA ASP A 129 8.65 -0.15 -1.45
C ASP A 129 7.60 -0.62 -0.44
N ALA A 130 8.04 -1.40 0.56
CA ALA A 130 7.18 -1.87 1.65
C ALA A 130 7.20 -0.88 2.80
N TRP A 131 6.07 -0.73 3.48
CA TRP A 131 5.91 0.31 4.50
C TRP A 131 4.92 -0.09 5.60
N TYR A 132 5.01 0.60 6.73
CA TYR A 132 4.05 0.54 7.82
C TYR A 132 3.74 1.95 8.32
N GLU A 133 2.57 2.14 8.91
CA GLU A 133 2.15 3.43 9.44
C GLU A 133 1.17 3.28 10.60
N TRP A 134 1.27 4.22 11.53
CA TRP A 134 0.18 4.52 12.46
C TRP A 134 -0.22 5.99 12.29
N TYR A 135 -1.16 6.26 11.39
CA TYR A 135 -1.67 7.62 11.13
C TYR A 135 -2.20 8.21 12.44
N PRO A 136 -1.94 9.49 12.77
CA PRO A 136 -1.48 10.58 11.89
C PRO A 136 0.03 10.74 11.73
N ASP A 137 0.85 9.85 12.31
CA ASP A 137 2.30 9.84 12.07
C ASP A 137 2.60 9.48 10.60
N TYR A 138 3.85 9.69 10.17
CA TYR A 138 4.28 9.37 8.81
C TYR A 138 4.36 7.87 8.55
N ALA A 139 4.28 7.48 7.27
CA ALA A 139 4.63 6.14 6.84
C ALA A 139 6.15 5.94 6.87
N TYR A 140 6.58 4.76 7.30
CA TYR A 140 7.98 4.38 7.36
C TYR A 140 8.25 3.15 6.50
N ASP A 141 9.33 3.19 5.73
CA ASP A 141 9.74 2.06 4.90
C ASP A 141 10.30 0.92 5.74
N PHE A 142 9.92 -0.30 5.37
CA PHE A 142 10.65 -1.49 5.74
C PHE A 142 11.95 -1.61 4.94
N THR A 143 12.96 -2.19 5.56
CA THR A 143 14.19 -2.63 4.89
C THR A 143 14.35 -4.14 5.05
N GLY A 144 15.14 -4.77 4.19
CA GLY A 144 15.36 -6.23 4.26
C GLY A 144 14.28 -7.06 3.57
N ILE A 145 13.39 -6.44 2.79
CA ILE A 145 12.45 -7.10 1.90
C ILE A 145 12.56 -6.50 0.50
N THR A 146 12.37 -7.34 -0.51
CA THR A 146 12.40 -6.95 -1.92
C THR A 146 11.22 -7.58 -2.64
N PHE A 147 10.78 -6.94 -3.73
CA PHE A 147 9.64 -7.39 -4.52
C PHE A 147 9.96 -7.38 -6.01
N ARG A 148 9.30 -8.26 -6.73
CA ARG A 148 9.21 -8.28 -8.18
C ARG A 148 7.73 -8.37 -8.57
N SER A 149 7.42 -7.90 -9.77
CA SER A 149 6.10 -8.18 -10.33
C SER A 149 5.86 -9.69 -10.39
N GLY A 150 4.66 -10.12 -10.02
CA GLY A 150 4.27 -11.52 -9.95
C GLY A 150 4.59 -12.21 -8.61
N ASP A 151 5.32 -11.57 -7.69
CA ASP A 151 5.50 -12.10 -6.35
C ASP A 151 4.15 -12.12 -5.61
N THR A 152 3.90 -13.18 -4.84
CA THR A 152 2.79 -13.23 -3.89
C THR A 152 3.25 -12.66 -2.56
N VAL A 153 2.50 -11.69 -2.05
CA VAL A 153 2.81 -10.97 -0.81
C VAL A 153 1.64 -11.11 0.15
N SER A 154 1.95 -11.39 1.41
CA SER A 154 1.01 -11.40 2.53
C SER A 154 1.21 -10.12 3.35
N LEU A 155 0.10 -9.45 3.66
CA LEU A 155 0.05 -8.28 4.51
C LEU A 155 -0.79 -8.60 5.75
N SER A 156 -0.34 -8.13 6.91
CA SER A 156 -1.19 -8.15 8.10
C SER A 156 -0.87 -7.02 9.07
N VAL A 157 -1.92 -6.51 9.69
CA VAL A 157 -1.83 -5.69 10.90
C VAL A 157 -2.59 -6.33 12.04
N THR A 158 -2.08 -6.19 13.25
CA THR A 158 -2.72 -6.69 14.48
C THR A 158 -2.61 -5.64 15.56
N ALA A 159 -3.75 -5.11 16.02
CA ALA A 159 -3.83 -4.24 17.19
C ALA A 159 -3.81 -5.08 18.48
N SER A 160 -2.79 -4.88 19.31
CA SER A 160 -2.71 -5.48 20.66
C SER A 160 -3.39 -4.63 21.72
N SER A 161 -3.58 -3.34 21.44
CA SER A 161 -4.42 -2.41 22.20
C SER A 161 -4.87 -1.27 21.28
N ALA A 162 -5.67 -0.34 21.80
CA ALA A 162 -6.03 0.87 21.06
C ALA A 162 -4.83 1.76 20.69
N THR A 163 -3.64 1.54 21.25
CA THR A 163 -2.45 2.39 21.08
C THR A 163 -1.17 1.60 20.76
N ALA A 164 -1.30 0.29 20.52
CA ALA A 164 -0.17 -0.57 20.17
C ALA A 164 -0.62 -1.70 19.24
N GLY A 165 0.28 -2.11 18.35
CA GLY A 165 0.02 -3.16 17.38
C GLY A 165 1.28 -3.57 16.63
N THR A 166 1.11 -4.43 15.64
CA THR A 166 2.18 -4.96 14.82
C THR A 166 1.77 -4.92 13.35
N ALA A 167 2.69 -4.47 12.49
CA ALA A 167 2.60 -4.62 11.04
C ALA A 167 3.56 -5.72 10.58
N VAL A 168 3.12 -6.55 9.63
CA VAL A 168 3.92 -7.63 9.05
C VAL A 168 3.69 -7.68 7.54
N ILE A 169 4.78 -7.78 6.79
CA ILE A 169 4.76 -8.07 5.36
C ILE A 169 5.66 -9.27 5.11
N GLU A 170 5.13 -10.26 4.41
CA GLU A 170 5.87 -11.43 3.92
C GLU A 170 5.79 -11.47 2.40
N ASN A 171 6.94 -11.44 1.72
CA ASN A 171 7.01 -11.86 0.33
C ASN A 171 7.07 -13.39 0.30
N VAL A 172 5.91 -14.02 0.20
CA VAL A 172 5.70 -15.48 0.23
C VAL A 172 6.51 -16.17 -0.88
N THR A 173 6.64 -15.53 -2.04
CA THR A 173 7.43 -16.08 -3.16
C THR A 173 8.91 -16.22 -2.82
N THR A 174 9.46 -15.33 -2.01
CA THR A 174 10.89 -15.32 -1.64
C THR A 174 11.18 -15.81 -0.22
N GLY A 175 10.15 -15.94 0.62
CA GLY A 175 10.27 -16.24 2.05
C GLY A 175 10.85 -15.11 2.90
N GLN A 176 10.96 -13.88 2.36
CA GLN A 176 11.41 -12.71 3.10
C GLN A 176 10.24 -12.13 3.92
N THR A 177 10.47 -11.92 5.21
CA THR A 177 9.48 -11.34 6.13
C THR A 177 10.07 -10.16 6.89
N VAL A 178 9.29 -9.09 6.99
CA VAL A 178 9.57 -7.92 7.81
C VAL A 178 8.42 -7.68 8.77
N SER A 179 8.75 -7.23 9.99
CA SER A 179 7.76 -6.97 11.02
C SER A 179 8.17 -5.76 11.85
N LYS A 180 7.17 -5.00 12.31
CA LYS A 180 7.37 -3.87 13.22
C LYS A 180 6.28 -3.85 14.29
N ALA A 181 6.70 -3.81 15.56
CA ALA A 181 5.85 -3.37 16.65
C ALA A 181 5.75 -1.85 16.64
N ILE A 182 4.53 -1.32 16.67
CA ILE A 182 4.20 0.10 16.52
C ILE A 182 3.37 0.53 17.74
N THR A 183 3.66 1.72 18.25
CA THR A 183 2.91 2.36 19.34
C THR A 183 2.54 3.77 18.93
N SER A 184 1.39 4.27 19.40
CA SER A 184 0.93 5.62 19.09
C SER A 184 0.18 6.26 20.24
N THR A 185 0.18 7.59 20.27
CA THR A 185 -0.70 8.38 21.14
C THR A 185 -2.10 8.55 20.56
N SER A 186 -2.27 8.32 19.25
CA SER A 186 -3.56 8.39 18.56
C SER A 186 -4.24 7.03 18.63
N ARG A 187 -5.39 6.98 19.29
CA ARG A 187 -6.09 5.74 19.61
C ARG A 187 -6.89 5.22 18.42
N LEU A 188 -6.76 3.93 18.12
CA LEU A 188 -7.68 3.18 17.26
C LEU A 188 -9.05 3.10 17.93
N GLY A 189 -10.09 3.19 17.10
CA GLY A 189 -11.47 2.86 17.42
C GLY A 189 -11.78 1.38 17.18
N GLY A 190 -11.05 0.72 16.27
CA GLY A 190 -11.33 -0.66 15.85
C GLY A 190 -12.70 -0.79 15.18
N GLN A 191 -13.12 0.26 14.47
CA GLN A 191 -14.43 0.37 13.82
C GLN A 191 -14.37 -0.05 12.35
N ASN A 192 -13.24 0.17 11.69
CA ASN A 192 -13.07 -0.19 10.29
C ASN A 192 -12.03 -1.30 10.11
N ALA A 193 -12.24 -2.13 9.09
CA ALA A 193 -11.26 -3.08 8.57
C ALA A 193 -11.30 -3.03 7.04
N GLU A 194 -10.14 -2.86 6.40
CA GLU A 194 -10.12 -2.51 4.98
C GLU A 194 -8.96 -3.10 4.17
N TRP A 195 -9.23 -3.24 2.87
CA TRP A 195 -8.30 -3.70 1.82
C TRP A 195 -8.35 -2.72 0.67
N ILE A 196 -7.31 -1.90 0.54
CA ILE A 196 -7.36 -0.66 -0.24
C ILE A 196 -6.23 -0.60 -1.26
N VAL A 197 -6.57 -0.11 -2.46
CA VAL A 197 -5.63 0.54 -3.36
C VAL A 197 -5.78 2.05 -3.25
N GLU A 198 -4.68 2.75 -3.03
CA GLU A 198 -4.68 4.18 -2.72
C GLU A 198 -3.86 5.00 -3.72
N ASP A 199 -4.40 6.16 -4.10
CA ASP A 199 -3.66 7.33 -4.56
C ASP A 199 -3.25 8.15 -3.34
N PHE A 200 -1.98 8.10 -2.95
CA PHE A 200 -1.50 8.62 -1.67
C PHE A 200 -0.84 9.99 -1.80
N GLU A 201 -0.63 10.66 -0.67
CA GLU A 201 0.09 11.93 -0.67
C GLU A 201 1.59 11.76 -0.47
N GLN A 202 2.33 12.55 -1.22
CA GLN A 202 3.77 12.67 -1.11
C GLN A 202 4.18 14.13 -1.23
N ASN A 203 5.02 14.61 -0.30
CA ASN A 203 5.53 15.98 -0.32
C ASN A 203 4.42 17.06 -0.36
N GLY A 204 3.26 16.80 0.25
CA GLY A 204 2.17 17.78 0.39
C GLY A 204 1.16 17.82 -0.76
N GLY A 205 1.17 16.84 -1.67
CA GLY A 205 0.12 16.68 -2.67
C GLY A 205 -0.06 15.21 -3.08
N MET A 206 -1.18 14.90 -3.73
CA MET A 206 -1.40 13.59 -4.33
C MET A 206 -0.32 13.28 -5.36
N VAL A 207 0.13 12.03 -5.37
CA VAL A 207 0.99 11.55 -6.45
C VAL A 207 0.21 11.51 -7.77
N GLU A 208 0.93 11.41 -8.88
CA GLU A 208 0.27 11.00 -10.11
C GLU A 208 -0.19 9.54 -9.94
N PHE A 209 -1.45 9.22 -10.23
CA PHE A 209 -1.98 7.88 -10.00
C PHE A 209 -1.55 6.90 -11.10
N ALA A 210 -0.71 5.93 -10.76
CA ALA A 210 -0.18 4.97 -11.72
C ALA A 210 -1.22 3.92 -12.15
N ASN A 211 -1.16 3.49 -13.41
CA ASN A 211 -1.98 2.36 -13.88
C ASN A 211 -1.37 1.05 -13.40
N PHE A 212 -1.91 0.50 -12.32
CA PHE A 212 -1.52 -0.79 -11.72
C PHE A 212 -2.19 -2.01 -12.36
N GLY A 213 -3.04 -1.82 -13.38
CA GLY A 213 -3.84 -2.87 -13.98
C GLY A 213 -4.91 -3.39 -13.02
N THR A 214 -4.58 -4.42 -12.23
CA THR A 214 -5.53 -5.01 -11.28
C THR A 214 -4.78 -5.54 -10.07
N VAL A 215 -5.27 -5.19 -8.88
CA VAL A 215 -4.88 -5.79 -7.61
C VAL A 215 -6.04 -6.63 -7.12
N THR A 216 -5.76 -7.86 -6.71
CA THR A 216 -6.74 -8.72 -6.02
C THR A 216 -6.18 -9.15 -4.69
N PHE A 217 -6.80 -8.65 -3.62
CA PHE A 217 -6.62 -9.16 -2.26
C PHE A 217 -7.40 -10.46 -2.14
N ALA A 218 -6.68 -11.58 -2.06
CA ALA A 218 -7.20 -12.88 -1.68
C ALA A 218 -7.02 -13.11 -0.18
N ASN A 219 -7.80 -14.03 0.38
CA ASN A 219 -7.79 -14.32 1.83
C ASN A 219 -8.00 -13.05 2.67
N ALA A 220 -8.85 -12.14 2.18
CA ALA A 220 -9.22 -10.91 2.85
C ALA A 220 -10.05 -11.23 4.11
N VAL A 221 -9.43 -11.11 5.28
CA VAL A 221 -10.00 -11.49 6.58
C VAL A 221 -9.72 -10.42 7.63
N ALA A 222 -10.74 -10.09 8.42
CA ALA A 222 -10.65 -9.21 9.58
C ALA A 222 -10.95 -10.01 10.85
N GLY A 223 -10.06 -9.99 11.83
CA GLY A 223 -10.31 -10.53 13.16
C GLY A 223 -10.91 -9.47 14.07
N TYR A 224 -11.77 -9.88 15.00
CA TYR A 224 -12.37 -8.98 16.00
C TYR A 224 -12.24 -9.53 17.42
N SER A 225 -12.35 -8.62 18.40
CA SER A 225 -12.27 -8.96 19.81
C SER A 225 -13.35 -9.98 20.19
N GLY A 226 -12.94 -11.00 20.96
CA GLY A 226 -13.75 -12.22 21.19
C GLY A 226 -13.33 -13.41 20.33
N GLY A 227 -12.40 -13.23 19.37
CA GLY A 227 -11.70 -14.31 18.67
C GLY A 227 -12.37 -14.82 17.39
N GLY A 228 -13.37 -14.10 16.89
CA GLY A 228 -14.00 -14.41 15.60
C GLY A 228 -13.37 -13.64 14.43
N THR A 229 -13.81 -13.98 13.22
CA THR A 229 -13.36 -13.35 11.98
C THR A 229 -14.53 -13.02 11.06
N GLU A 230 -14.37 -11.97 10.25
CA GLU A 230 -15.20 -11.63 9.11
C GLU A 230 -14.37 -11.70 7.83
N THR A 231 -15.02 -11.96 6.70
CA THR A 231 -14.39 -11.78 5.38
C THR A 231 -14.80 -10.42 4.81
N ALA A 232 -14.31 -10.05 3.62
CA ALA A 232 -14.78 -8.86 2.91
C ALA A 232 -16.23 -8.97 2.37
N ALA A 233 -16.95 -10.06 2.66
CA ALA A 233 -18.34 -10.23 2.25
C ALA A 233 -19.24 -9.15 2.87
N GLY A 234 -20.00 -8.44 2.04
CA GLY A 234 -20.90 -7.38 2.50
C GLY A 234 -20.20 -6.07 2.88
N ALA A 235 -18.89 -5.96 2.66
CA ALA A 235 -18.16 -4.71 2.82
C ALA A 235 -18.70 -3.61 1.88
N GLU A 236 -18.60 -2.37 2.32
CA GLU A 236 -18.83 -1.20 1.45
C GLU A 236 -17.74 -1.17 0.38
N ILE A 237 -18.15 -1.01 -0.88
CA ILE A 237 -17.23 -0.92 -2.02
C ILE A 237 -16.99 0.54 -2.35
N MET A 238 -15.73 0.89 -2.57
CA MET A 238 -15.32 2.25 -2.88
C MET A 238 -14.47 2.30 -4.15
N ASP A 239 -14.64 3.36 -4.92
CA ASP A 239 -13.80 3.66 -6.08
C ASP A 239 -13.21 5.06 -6.01
N ILE A 240 -12.00 5.21 -6.57
CA ILE A 240 -11.35 6.51 -6.73
C ILE A 240 -12.05 7.26 -7.84
N LYS A 241 -12.54 8.46 -7.51
CA LYS A 241 -13.09 9.42 -8.46
C LYS A 241 -12.42 10.78 -8.26
N GLN A 242 -11.72 11.23 -9.29
CA GLN A 242 -11.02 12.51 -9.30
C GLN A 242 -11.44 13.33 -10.52
N ASN A 243 -11.64 14.63 -10.37
CA ASN A 243 -12.00 15.53 -11.48
C ASN A 243 -13.22 15.06 -12.30
N GLY A 244 -14.19 14.41 -11.64
CA GLY A 244 -15.39 13.86 -12.28
C GLY A 244 -15.20 12.51 -12.99
N GLN A 245 -13.97 11.99 -13.08
CA GLN A 245 -13.63 10.71 -13.70
C GLN A 245 -13.45 9.61 -12.65
N VAL A 246 -14.05 8.45 -12.89
CA VAL A 246 -13.87 7.26 -12.04
C VAL A 246 -12.62 6.52 -12.53
N LEU A 247 -11.59 6.45 -11.69
CA LEU A 247 -10.28 5.91 -12.03
C LEU A 247 -10.15 4.41 -11.71
N THR A 248 -11.02 3.87 -10.86
CA THR A 248 -11.01 2.45 -10.49
C THR A 248 -12.39 1.80 -10.63
N SER A 249 -12.39 0.47 -10.69
CA SER A 249 -13.58 -0.35 -10.56
C SER A 249 -13.32 -1.43 -9.51
N SER A 250 -14.02 -1.38 -8.39
CA SER A 250 -13.81 -2.25 -7.24
C SER A 250 -14.95 -3.25 -7.06
N SER A 251 -14.65 -4.41 -6.46
CA SER A 251 -15.64 -5.41 -6.11
C SER A 251 -15.14 -6.30 -4.96
N ALA A 252 -16.07 -6.87 -4.19
CA ALA A 252 -15.74 -7.88 -3.20
C ALA A 252 -16.71 -9.06 -3.26
N SER A 253 -16.18 -10.26 -3.03
CA SER A 253 -16.95 -11.50 -2.95
C SER A 253 -16.26 -12.46 -2.00
N GLY A 254 -16.92 -12.78 -0.87
CA GLY A 254 -16.33 -13.62 0.17
C GLY A 254 -15.03 -13.01 0.70
N SER A 255 -13.95 -13.77 0.66
CA SER A 255 -12.60 -13.34 1.07
C SER A 255 -11.77 -12.77 -0.08
N SER A 256 -12.40 -12.21 -1.12
CA SER A 256 -11.71 -11.61 -2.25
C SER A 256 -12.16 -10.17 -2.47
N VAL A 257 -11.21 -9.26 -2.62
CA VAL A 257 -11.42 -7.86 -3.01
C VAL A 257 -10.58 -7.59 -4.25
N THR A 258 -11.22 -7.17 -5.34
CA THR A 258 -10.54 -6.82 -6.60
C THR A 258 -10.71 -5.34 -6.87
N VAL A 259 -9.60 -4.65 -7.11
CA VAL A 259 -9.55 -3.27 -7.59
C VAL A 259 -8.88 -3.26 -8.95
N LYS A 260 -9.56 -2.70 -9.95
CA LYS A 260 -9.03 -2.54 -11.31
C LYS A 260 -8.86 -1.06 -11.63
N HIS A 261 -7.74 -0.68 -12.25
CA HIS A 261 -7.58 0.65 -12.84
C HIS A 261 -8.35 0.73 -14.17
N ASN A 262 -9.06 1.84 -14.40
CA ASN A 262 -9.89 2.07 -15.60
C ASN A 262 -9.09 2.58 -16.80
#